data_AF-A0A446ZJ27-F1
#
_entry.id   AF-A0A446ZJ27-F1
#
_cell.length_a   1.000
_cell.length_b   1.000
_cell.length_c   1.000
_cell.angle_alpha   90.00
_cell.angle_beta   90.00
_cell.angle_gamma   90.00
#
_symmetry.space_group_name_H-M   'P 1'
#
loop_
_entity.id
_entity.type
_entity.pdbx_description
1 polymer ?
#
loop_
_entity_poly.entity_id
_entity_poly.type
_entity_poly.pdbx_seq_one_letter_code
_entity_poly.pdbx_strand_id
1 'polypeptide(L)'
;MLFKYALDQFLIQKIDELPEQIIELSLVSQNEGFRFINRLIDEYQSGQNCFDQEGEALYSMQYANQLIAIGGINTTLNKDMGRLRRFYVHPEYRRHGMGELLLRAIEEHAKKYFNEIVLYTDTHRAAAFYKKMGYSETNIPNSNFSKRMK
;
A
#
# COMPACT_ATOMS: atom_id res chain seq x y z
N MET A 1 9.20 -32.81 26.08
CA MET A 1 9.99 -31.56 26.18
C MET A 1 10.63 -31.33 24.82
N LEU A 2 10.28 -30.21 24.16
CA LEU A 2 10.97 -29.44 23.10
C LEU A 2 9.96 -28.86 22.09
N PHE A 3 9.53 -27.62 22.39
CA PHE A 3 9.04 -26.51 21.54
C PHE A 3 7.98 -26.80 20.45
N LYS A 4 6.72 -26.32 20.46
CA LYS A 4 6.15 -24.98 20.74
C LYS A 4 6.80 -23.83 19.96
N TYR A 5 6.73 -23.87 18.62
CA TYR A 5 6.81 -22.67 17.77
C TYR A 5 5.61 -22.68 16.84
N ALA A 6 4.65 -21.79 17.12
CA ALA A 6 3.63 -21.42 16.15
C ALA A 6 4.35 -20.82 14.93
N LEU A 7 3.96 -21.21 13.73
CA LEU A 7 4.40 -20.53 12.51
C LEU A 7 3.82 -19.12 12.55
N ASP A 8 4.63 -18.12 12.87
CA ASP A 8 4.31 -16.70 12.79
C ASP A 8 4.02 -16.35 11.32
N GLN A 9 2.76 -16.40 10.91
CA GLN A 9 2.34 -16.06 9.55
C GLN A 9 2.09 -14.55 9.45
N PHE A 10 2.63 -13.93 8.40
CA PHE A 10 2.23 -12.58 8.00
C PHE A 10 0.75 -12.60 7.60
N LEU A 11 -0.05 -11.69 8.15
CA LEU A 11 -1.45 -11.53 7.79
C LEU A 11 -1.61 -10.33 6.86
N ILE A 12 -2.17 -10.54 5.68
CA ILE A 12 -2.56 -9.46 4.74
C ILE A 12 -4.07 -9.43 4.68
N GLN A 13 -4.66 -8.27 4.93
CA GLN A 13 -6.11 -8.13 4.89
C GLN A 13 -6.53 -6.75 4.41
N LYS A 14 -7.65 -6.71 3.70
CA LYS A 14 -8.41 -5.48 3.48
C LYS A 14 -8.92 -5.01 4.84
N ILE A 15 -8.84 -3.71 5.09
CA ILE A 15 -9.27 -3.09 6.34
C ILE A 15 -10.31 -2.01 6.06
N ASP A 16 -11.30 -1.94 6.93
CA ASP A 16 -12.33 -0.89 6.93
C ASP A 16 -12.18 0.05 8.14
N GLU A 17 -11.12 -0.15 8.93
CA GLU A 17 -10.68 0.71 10.04
C GLU A 17 -9.14 0.70 10.13
N LEU A 18 -8.54 1.82 10.54
CA LEU A 18 -7.09 1.89 10.72
C LEU A 18 -6.67 1.06 11.95
N PRO A 19 -5.61 0.21 11.84
CA PRO A 19 -5.08 -0.51 12.99
C PRO A 19 -4.56 0.45 14.06
N GLU A 20 -4.70 0.10 15.33
CA GLU A 20 -4.19 0.92 16.46
C GLU A 20 -2.69 1.24 16.31
N GLN A 21 -1.91 0.32 15.73
CA GLN A 21 -0.47 0.47 15.50
C GLN A 21 -0.11 1.44 14.34
N ILE A 22 -1.09 2.07 13.68
CA ILE A 22 -0.83 2.99 12.56
C ILE A 22 0.02 4.19 12.98
N ILE A 23 -0.10 4.64 14.24
CA ILE A 23 0.69 5.73 14.80
C ILE A 23 2.17 5.36 14.84
N GLU A 24 2.50 4.14 15.28
CA GLU A 24 3.87 3.63 15.32
C GLU A 24 4.47 3.55 13.91
N LEU A 25 3.73 2.99 12.95
CA LEU A 25 4.17 2.93 11.56
C LEU A 25 4.36 4.33 10.96
N SER A 26 3.52 5.31 11.33
CA SER A 26 3.64 6.71 10.93
C SER A 26 4.94 7.34 11.45
N LEU A 27 5.31 7.09 12.71
CA LEU A 27 6.57 7.59 13.28
C LEU A 27 7.78 7.01 12.55
N VAL A 28 7.78 5.70 12.26
CA VAL A 28 8.85 5.06 11.50
C VAL A 28 8.95 5.64 10.08
N SER A 29 7.82 5.81 9.40
CA SER A 29 7.76 6.44 8.07
C SER A 29 8.31 7.87 8.10
N GLN A 30 7.96 8.66 9.11
CA GLN A 30 8.42 10.04 9.26
C GLN A 30 9.93 10.15 9.54
N ASN A 31 10.50 9.21 10.30
CA ASN A 31 11.95 9.14 10.52
C ASN A 31 12.73 8.88 9.22
N GLU A 32 12.10 8.27 8.20
CA GLU A 32 12.66 8.14 6.85
C GLU A 32 12.34 9.33 5.93
N GLY A 33 11.69 10.37 6.45
CA GLY A 33 11.28 11.56 5.69
C GLY A 33 9.91 11.44 5.00
N PHE A 34 9.19 10.32 5.18
CA PHE A 34 7.90 10.08 4.54
C PHE A 34 6.73 10.51 5.45
N ARG A 35 6.05 11.59 5.09
CA ARG A 35 4.90 12.13 5.85
C ARG A 35 3.53 11.62 5.38
N PHE A 36 3.49 10.81 4.32
CA PHE A 36 2.23 10.42 3.71
C PHE A 36 1.42 9.44 4.56
N ILE A 37 2.03 8.71 5.52
CA ILE A 37 1.29 7.90 6.49
C ILE A 37 0.59 8.78 7.53
N ASN A 38 1.20 9.87 7.99
CA ASN A 38 0.50 10.86 8.80
C ASN A 38 -0.71 11.43 8.05
N ARG A 39 -0.53 11.78 6.76
CA ARG A 39 -1.63 12.25 5.92
C ARG A 39 -2.74 11.20 5.75
N LEU A 40 -2.40 9.90 5.68
CA LEU A 40 -3.41 8.84 5.69
C LEU A 40 -4.26 8.90 6.96
N ILE A 41 -3.63 9.04 8.13
CA ILE A 41 -4.33 9.13 9.42
C ILE A 41 -5.25 10.35 9.44
N ASP A 42 -4.74 11.53 9.07
CA ASP A 42 -5.51 12.77 9.04
C ASP A 42 -6.71 12.68 8.07
N GLU A 43 -6.49 12.12 6.87
CA GLU A 43 -7.53 11.92 5.84
C GLU A 43 -8.62 10.94 6.31
N TYR A 44 -8.24 9.88 7.03
CA TYR A 44 -9.17 8.88 7.55
C TYR A 44 -10.02 9.44 8.70
N GLN A 45 -9.37 10.12 9.66
CA GLN A 45 -10.04 10.70 10.82
C GLN A 45 -11.02 11.82 10.44
N SER A 46 -10.70 12.58 9.39
CA SER A 46 -11.58 13.64 8.88
C SER A 46 -12.68 13.13 7.94
N GLY A 47 -12.64 11.85 7.53
CA GLY A 47 -13.54 11.30 6.51
C GLY A 47 -13.25 11.81 5.09
N GLN A 48 -12.14 12.52 4.86
CA GLN A 48 -11.78 13.03 3.54
C GLN A 48 -11.44 11.89 2.57
N ASN A 49 -10.84 10.83 3.06
CA ASN A 49 -10.55 9.63 2.27
C ASN A 49 -10.41 8.41 3.19
N CYS A 50 -11.42 7.57 3.19
CA CYS A 50 -11.46 6.31 3.95
C CYS A 50 -11.28 5.08 3.06
N PHE A 51 -10.97 5.25 1.77
CA PHE A 51 -10.86 4.15 0.79
C PHE A 51 -12.15 3.32 0.69
N ASP A 52 -13.31 3.97 0.78
CA ASP A 52 -14.64 3.38 0.95
C ASP A 52 -15.55 3.57 -0.28
N GLN A 53 -15.06 4.18 -1.36
CA GLN A 53 -15.80 4.27 -2.62
C GLN A 53 -15.69 2.97 -3.44
N GLU A 54 -16.50 2.87 -4.50
CA GLU A 54 -16.46 1.74 -5.41
C GLU A 54 -15.05 1.54 -6.01
N GLY A 55 -14.56 0.31 -5.92
CA GLY A 55 -13.21 -0.09 -6.34
C GLY A 55 -12.09 0.30 -5.38
N GLU A 56 -12.34 1.15 -4.40
CA GLU A 56 -11.34 1.53 -3.41
C GLU A 56 -11.10 0.43 -2.37
N ALA A 57 -9.89 0.41 -1.83
CA ALA A 57 -9.53 -0.44 -0.71
C ALA A 57 -8.24 0.04 -0.04
N LEU A 58 -8.16 -0.22 1.27
CA LEU A 58 -6.94 -0.12 2.06
C LEU A 58 -6.58 -1.51 2.58
N TYR A 59 -5.29 -1.86 2.50
CA TYR A 59 -4.76 -3.13 2.98
C TYR A 59 -3.70 -2.90 4.04
N SER A 60 -3.74 -3.72 5.07
CA SER A 60 -2.69 -3.83 6.08
C SER A 60 -1.94 -5.14 5.96
N MET A 61 -0.68 -5.15 6.40
CA MET A 61 0.11 -6.36 6.61
C MET A 61 0.66 -6.35 8.03
N GLN A 62 0.38 -7.41 8.78
CA GLN A 62 0.83 -7.57 10.17
C GLN A 62 1.74 -8.78 10.34
N TYR A 63 2.65 -8.68 11.32
CA TYR A 63 3.53 -9.77 11.76
C TYR A 63 3.74 -9.66 13.26
N ALA A 64 3.55 -10.75 14.00
CA ALA A 64 3.76 -10.79 15.45
C ALA A 64 3.14 -9.60 16.20
N ASN A 65 1.86 -9.29 15.94
CA ASN A 65 1.11 -8.14 16.47
C ASN A 65 1.64 -6.74 16.09
N GLN A 66 2.60 -6.64 15.17
CA GLN A 66 3.08 -5.36 14.64
C GLN A 66 2.47 -5.08 13.27
N LEU A 67 2.06 -3.83 13.02
CA LEU A 67 1.74 -3.37 11.68
C LEU A 67 3.04 -3.10 10.91
N ILE A 68 3.33 -3.93 9.90
CA ILE A 68 4.59 -3.87 9.16
C ILE A 68 4.46 -3.25 7.78
N ALA A 69 3.25 -3.19 7.21
CA ALA A 69 3.01 -2.50 5.95
C ALA A 69 1.56 -2.04 5.81
N ILE A 70 1.37 -1.03 4.97
CA ILE A 70 0.06 -0.50 4.59
C ILE A 70 0.10 0.00 3.15
N GLY A 71 -1.02 -0.08 2.44
CA GLY A 71 -1.15 0.42 1.08
C GLY A 71 -2.59 0.41 0.61
N GLY A 72 -2.96 1.37 -0.23
CA GLY A 72 -4.34 1.48 -0.70
C GLY A 72 -4.45 1.91 -2.15
N ILE A 73 -5.64 1.73 -2.69
CA ILE A 73 -6.05 2.10 -4.04
C ILE A 73 -7.27 3.01 -3.96
N ASN A 74 -7.23 4.18 -4.60
CA ASN A 74 -8.40 5.04 -4.79
C ASN A 74 -8.89 4.99 -6.24
N THR A 75 -10.16 5.30 -6.48
CA THR A 75 -10.65 5.65 -7.82
C THR A 75 -10.02 6.97 -8.27
N THR A 76 -9.86 7.16 -9.57
CA THR A 76 -9.52 8.49 -10.13
C THR A 76 -10.73 9.13 -10.80
N LEU A 77 -10.54 10.32 -11.40
CA LEU A 77 -11.53 10.94 -12.29
C LEU A 77 -11.81 10.07 -13.52
N ASN A 78 -10.81 9.33 -14.01
CA ASN A 78 -11.02 8.27 -14.96
C ASN A 78 -11.40 6.98 -14.20
N LYS A 79 -12.65 6.54 -14.35
CA LYS A 79 -13.18 5.38 -13.62
C LYS A 79 -12.53 4.06 -14.03
N ASP A 80 -11.85 4.01 -15.17
CA ASP A 80 -11.05 2.85 -15.58
C ASP A 80 -9.68 2.78 -14.88
N MET A 81 -9.30 3.81 -14.11
CA MET A 81 -7.99 3.91 -13.47
C MET A 81 -8.09 3.96 -11.94
N GLY A 82 -7.31 3.09 -11.30
CA GLY A 82 -7.08 3.11 -9.86
C GLY A 82 -5.74 3.76 -9.54
N ARG A 83 -5.66 4.57 -8.48
CA ARG A 83 -4.40 5.18 -8.01
C ARG A 83 -3.86 4.46 -6.79
N LEU A 84 -2.72 3.80 -6.93
CA LEU A 84 -2.00 3.23 -5.80
C LEU A 84 -1.36 4.35 -4.98
N ARG A 85 -1.59 4.36 -3.67
CA ARG A 85 -1.08 5.40 -2.77
C ARG A 85 -0.94 4.85 -1.35
N ARG A 86 -0.31 5.67 -0.50
CA ARG A 86 -0.08 5.36 0.93
C ARG A 86 0.63 4.02 1.13
N PHE A 87 1.43 3.62 0.15
CA PHE A 87 2.13 2.35 0.11
C PHE A 87 3.45 2.46 0.88
N TYR A 88 3.57 1.74 1.99
CA TYR A 88 4.74 1.75 2.85
C TYR A 88 4.97 0.38 3.47
N VAL A 89 6.24 0.01 3.60
CA VAL A 89 6.69 -1.20 4.30
C VAL A 89 7.73 -0.76 5.32
N HIS A 90 7.59 -1.22 6.55
CA HIS A 90 8.53 -0.99 7.64
C HIS A 90 9.97 -1.39 7.22
N PRO A 91 11.01 -0.59 7.51
CA PRO A 91 12.34 -0.77 6.92
C PRO A 91 12.95 -2.15 7.15
N GLU A 92 12.77 -2.69 8.36
CA GLU A 92 13.30 -4.01 8.77
C GLU A 92 12.66 -5.18 8.00
N TYR A 93 11.46 -4.99 7.45
CA TYR A 93 10.72 -6.02 6.71
C TYR A 93 10.88 -5.88 5.19
N ARG A 94 11.65 -4.90 4.71
CA ARG A 94 11.95 -4.73 3.28
C ARG A 94 12.95 -5.77 2.81
N ARG A 95 12.98 -6.03 1.50
CA ARG A 95 13.85 -7.03 0.84
C ARG A 95 13.54 -8.50 1.19
N HIS A 96 12.43 -8.74 1.89
CA HIS A 96 11.91 -10.08 2.21
C HIS A 96 10.62 -10.43 1.43
N GLY A 97 10.30 -9.70 0.35
CA GLY A 97 9.10 -9.94 -0.46
C GLY A 97 7.81 -9.29 0.07
N MET A 98 7.82 -8.68 1.25
CA MET A 98 6.62 -8.08 1.87
C MET A 98 5.92 -7.02 1.00
N GLY A 99 6.70 -6.13 0.37
CA GLY A 99 6.11 -5.15 -0.56
C GLY A 99 5.47 -5.80 -1.79
N GLU A 100 6.06 -6.88 -2.30
CA GLU A 100 5.48 -7.60 -3.45
C GLU A 100 4.17 -8.30 -3.07
N LEU A 101 4.12 -8.94 -1.89
CA LEU A 101 2.91 -9.59 -1.40
C LEU A 101 1.77 -8.59 -1.18
N LEU A 102 2.05 -7.45 -0.53
CA LEU A 102 1.06 -6.39 -0.32
C LEU A 102 0.56 -5.82 -1.66
N LEU A 103 1.49 -5.51 -2.58
CA LEU A 103 1.12 -4.97 -3.88
C LEU A 103 0.25 -5.94 -4.67
N ARG A 104 0.58 -7.24 -4.68
CA ARG A 104 -0.21 -8.26 -5.36
C ARG A 104 -1.63 -8.35 -4.79
N ALA A 105 -1.80 -8.28 -3.47
CA ALA A 105 -3.13 -8.27 -2.86
C ALA A 105 -3.98 -7.06 -3.33
N ILE A 106 -3.36 -5.88 -3.42
CA ILE A 106 -4.01 -4.67 -3.93
C ILE A 106 -4.32 -4.81 -5.44
N GLU A 107 -3.39 -5.33 -6.22
CA GLU A 107 -3.55 -5.58 -7.66
C GLU A 107 -4.70 -6.55 -7.94
N GLU A 108 -4.79 -7.67 -7.21
CA GLU A 108 -5.88 -8.65 -7.38
C GLU A 108 -7.26 -8.08 -7.05
N HIS A 109 -7.34 -7.15 -6.08
CA HIS A 109 -8.56 -6.39 -5.85
C HIS A 109 -8.85 -5.44 -7.01
N ALA A 110 -7.86 -4.63 -7.40
CA ALA A 110 -7.98 -3.60 -8.41
C ALA A 110 -8.39 -4.14 -9.80
N LYS A 111 -7.95 -5.34 -10.19
CA LYS A 111 -8.33 -5.98 -11.48
C LYS A 111 -9.84 -6.08 -11.72
N LYS A 112 -10.63 -6.13 -10.64
CA LYS A 112 -12.09 -6.25 -10.73
C LYS A 112 -12.77 -4.93 -11.11
N TYR A 113 -12.07 -3.80 -10.96
CA TYR A 113 -12.64 -2.46 -11.04
C TYR A 113 -11.91 -1.55 -12.04
N PHE A 114 -10.62 -1.80 -12.29
CA PHE A 114 -9.77 -0.89 -13.07
C PHE A 114 -9.01 -1.64 -14.17
N ASN A 115 -8.90 -0.99 -15.34
CA ASN A 115 -8.08 -1.44 -16.46
C ASN A 115 -6.60 -1.07 -16.31
N GLU A 116 -6.30 -0.07 -15.47
CA GLU A 116 -4.95 0.42 -15.26
C GLU A 116 -4.76 0.94 -13.83
N ILE A 117 -3.63 0.61 -13.22
CA ILE A 117 -3.18 1.20 -11.96
C ILE A 117 -2.13 2.25 -12.25
N VAL A 118 -2.30 3.44 -11.68
CA VAL A 118 -1.35 4.55 -11.75
C VAL A 118 -0.79 4.87 -10.37
N LEU A 119 0.44 5.38 -10.31
CA LEU A 119 1.04 5.81 -9.05
C LEU A 119 2.05 6.93 -9.26
N TYR A 120 2.40 7.58 -8.15
CA TYR A 120 3.50 8.52 -8.10
C TYR A 120 4.53 8.08 -7.07
N THR A 121 5.81 8.19 -7.42
CA THR A 121 6.91 8.10 -6.45
C THR A 121 8.08 9.01 -6.83
N ASP A 122 8.72 9.60 -5.83
CA ASP A 122 9.87 10.50 -5.97
C ASP A 122 11.20 9.85 -5.55
N THR A 123 11.19 8.58 -5.12
CA THR A 123 12.41 7.88 -4.71
C THR A 123 12.86 6.87 -5.77
N HIS A 124 14.17 6.87 -6.04
CA HIS A 124 14.80 5.90 -6.95
C HIS A 124 14.54 4.45 -6.51
N ARG A 125 14.50 4.19 -5.20
CA ARG A 125 14.24 2.86 -4.63
C ARG A 125 12.84 2.37 -4.94
N ALA A 126 11.82 3.22 -4.76
CA ALA A 126 10.44 2.86 -5.08
C ALA A 126 10.22 2.74 -6.60
N ALA A 127 10.83 3.64 -7.41
CA ALA A 127 10.80 3.53 -8.86
C ALA A 127 11.36 2.17 -9.34
N ALA A 128 12.51 1.74 -8.81
CA ALA A 128 13.09 0.43 -9.12
C ALA A 128 12.18 -0.74 -8.67
N PHE A 129 11.53 -0.61 -7.51
CA PHE A 129 10.55 -1.59 -7.05
C PHE A 129 9.38 -1.70 -8.03
N TYR A 130 8.73 -0.61 -8.42
CA TYR A 130 7.59 -0.65 -9.31
C TYR A 130 7.96 -1.14 -10.72
N LYS A 131 9.13 -0.76 -11.26
CA LYS A 131 9.65 -1.33 -12.51
C LYS A 131 9.78 -2.86 -12.43
N LYS A 132 10.32 -3.39 -11.32
CA LYS A 132 10.40 -4.84 -11.09
C LYS A 132 9.01 -5.51 -11.04
N MET A 133 8.00 -4.80 -10.55
CA MET A 133 6.61 -5.29 -10.46
C MET A 133 5.81 -5.14 -11.77
N GLY A 134 6.46 -4.69 -12.85
CA GLY A 134 5.86 -4.58 -14.18
C GLY A 134 5.20 -3.24 -14.47
N TYR A 135 5.44 -2.22 -13.64
CA TYR A 135 5.04 -0.85 -13.96
C TYR A 135 6.03 -0.20 -14.92
N SER A 136 5.51 0.65 -15.80
CA SER A 136 6.29 1.45 -16.75
C SER A 136 6.10 2.93 -16.49
N GLU A 137 7.06 3.75 -16.90
CA GLU A 137 6.93 5.21 -16.82
C GLU A 137 5.76 5.71 -17.67
N THR A 138 5.10 6.76 -17.21
CA THR A 138 3.90 7.31 -17.88
C THR A 138 3.86 8.84 -17.77
N ASN A 139 3.08 9.46 -18.66
CA ASN A 139 2.83 10.91 -18.67
C ASN A 139 1.42 11.26 -18.15
N ILE A 140 0.73 10.32 -17.50
CA ILE A 140 -0.59 10.58 -16.90
C ILE A 140 -0.45 11.66 -15.81
N PRO A 141 -1.29 12.72 -15.81
CA PRO A 141 -1.19 13.78 -14.81
C PRO A 141 -1.13 13.26 -13.37
N ASN A 142 -0.24 13.83 -12.57
CA ASN A 142 -0.01 13.47 -11.15
C ASN A 142 0.42 12.01 -10.90
N SER A 143 0.89 11.30 -11.93
CA SER A 143 1.43 9.94 -11.85
C SER A 143 2.69 9.84 -12.70
N ASN A 144 3.65 9.02 -12.31
CA ASN A 144 4.86 8.77 -13.09
C ASN A 144 5.12 7.28 -13.37
N PHE A 145 4.27 6.40 -12.87
CA PHE A 145 4.24 4.99 -13.26
C PHE A 145 2.81 4.51 -13.49
N SER A 146 2.63 3.59 -14.42
CA SER A 146 1.37 2.85 -14.59
C SER A 146 1.59 1.39 -14.99
N LYS A 147 0.55 0.58 -14.78
CA LYS A 147 0.49 -0.84 -15.15
C LYS A 147 -0.93 -1.17 -15.59
N ARG A 148 -1.07 -1.69 -16.81
CA ARG A 148 -2.35 -2.23 -17.28
C ARG A 148 -2.68 -3.52 -16.55
N MET A 149 -3.92 -3.63 -16.12
CA MET A 149 -4.47 -4.83 -15.51
C MET A 149 -4.93 -5.77 -16.63
N LYS A 150 -4.53 -7.04 -16.54
CA LYS A 150 -4.96 -8.11 -17.45
C LYS A 150 -5.99 -8.99 -16.74
#